data_AF-A0A2T6ARL9-F1
#
_entry.id   AF-A0A2T6ARL9-F1
#
_cell.length_a   1.000
_cell.length_b   1.000
_cell.length_c   1.000
_cell.angle_alpha   90.00
_cell.angle_beta   90.00
_cell.angle_gamma   90.00
#
_symmetry.space_group_name_H-M   'P 1'
#
loop_
_entity.id
_entity.type
_entity.pdbx_description
1 polymer ?
#
loop_
_entity_poly.entity_id
_entity_poly.type
_entity_poly.pdbx_seq_one_letter_code
_entity_poly.pdbx_strand_id
1 'polypeptide(L)'
;MPRLRTAATLLSFLLATACAAPRTSDTITRAAAQPGPQAGLPVIKRFTGSRPTPPTSANADIARDFLDLSFALEDGRALPVLTRFEGPITLRVTGAPAPTLDEDLAQLLARLREEAGISIHRTDRPGASITVEAITRNDINTYVPRAACFVAPNVGSLMEYRLTRRTSRVRWSRMRERRRIALFVPADASPQELRDCLHEELAQALGPLNDLYRLPDSVFNDDNMHTVLTGYDMLILRLYYDPALASGQTRAEVAARLPARLAALNPGGEDLPSRPLAPAPRDWIAATETSIAVASMPAERYRASVRALDIARSQGWTDHRRAFSHYILGTQLQVVAPGAARDHFLAANHYYGDRADTALHRAYVAAQLATGALERDRPREALSLVRPQLAVARRHENAALLSTLMLLQAEALERTGRPLRARQVRLDSLGWARYGFGPDWAVHAKAREIAALSPARSF
;
A
#
# COMPACT_ATOMS: atom_id res chain seq x y z
N MET A 1 15.29 62.42 29.36
CA MET A 1 15.57 63.80 28.88
C MET A 1 17.04 64.10 29.15
N PRO A 2 17.72 65.00 28.41
CA PRO A 2 17.34 65.80 27.23
C PRO A 2 17.83 65.13 25.91
N ARG A 3 17.69 65.67 24.67
CA ARG A 3 16.89 66.77 24.07
C ARG A 3 16.66 66.47 22.57
N LEU A 4 15.59 67.01 21.98
CA LEU A 4 15.34 67.02 20.53
C LEU A 4 16.04 68.21 19.84
N ARG A 5 16.22 68.12 18.50
CA ARG A 5 15.82 69.10 17.43
C ARG A 5 16.39 68.61 16.07
N THR A 6 15.60 68.29 15.02
CA THR A 6 14.78 69.12 14.08
C THR A 6 15.61 70.10 13.23
N ALA A 7 15.36 70.32 11.93
CA ALA A 7 14.35 69.77 10.98
C ALA A 7 15.09 69.32 9.67
N ALA A 8 14.65 69.38 8.39
CA ALA A 8 13.49 69.87 7.61
C ALA A 8 13.58 69.22 6.18
N THR A 9 12.68 69.24 5.19
CA THR A 9 11.29 69.71 4.91
C THR A 9 10.79 68.86 3.66
N LEU A 10 9.88 69.16 2.69
CA LEU A 10 8.96 70.26 2.29
C LEU A 10 7.88 69.68 1.29
N LEU A 11 6.57 69.63 1.65
CA LEU A 11 5.37 69.67 0.76
C LEU A 11 5.17 68.63 -0.40
N SER A 12 3.97 68.37 -0.98
CA SER A 12 2.62 68.95 -0.82
C SER A 12 1.46 67.93 -0.99
N PHE A 13 0.46 68.07 -0.12
CA PHE A 13 -0.99 67.81 -0.23
C PHE A 13 -1.67 67.72 -1.63
N LEU A 14 -2.68 66.83 -1.79
CA LEU A 14 -4.14 67.14 -1.68
C LEU A 14 -5.05 65.89 -1.80
N LEU A 15 -6.37 66.04 -1.53
CA LEU A 15 -7.41 64.99 -1.48
C LEU A 15 -8.65 65.35 -2.32
N ALA A 16 -9.28 64.37 -2.98
CA ALA A 16 -10.71 64.38 -3.35
C ALA A 16 -11.21 62.97 -3.73
N THR A 17 -12.52 62.71 -3.55
CA THR A 17 -13.18 61.42 -3.85
C THR A 17 -14.42 61.60 -4.73
N ALA A 18 -14.65 60.72 -5.71
CA ALA A 18 -15.95 60.56 -6.37
C ALA A 18 -16.13 59.14 -6.93
N CYS A 19 -17.38 58.64 -6.96
CA CYS A 19 -17.72 57.30 -7.44
C CYS A 19 -18.40 57.37 -8.81
N ALA A 20 -18.08 56.45 -9.74
CA ALA A 20 -18.99 56.03 -10.80
C ALA A 20 -18.58 54.70 -11.46
N ALA A 21 -19.57 53.82 -11.62
CA ALA A 21 -19.70 52.81 -12.67
C ALA A 21 -21.14 52.96 -13.19
N PRO A 22 -21.51 52.65 -14.46
CA PRO A 22 -21.19 51.36 -15.09
C PRO A 22 -21.04 51.37 -16.65
N ARG A 23 -21.09 50.15 -17.23
CA ARG A 23 -21.41 49.79 -18.63
C ARG A 23 -20.28 49.69 -19.69
N THR A 24 -19.80 48.45 -19.81
CA THR A 24 -19.80 47.62 -21.03
C THR A 24 -19.40 48.25 -22.38
N SER A 25 -18.32 47.72 -22.95
CA SER A 25 -18.19 47.48 -24.40
C SER A 25 -17.36 46.21 -24.61
N ASP A 26 -17.69 45.42 -25.62
CA ASP A 26 -17.14 44.07 -25.80
C ASP A 26 -15.68 44.05 -26.28
N THR A 27 -14.85 43.22 -25.66
CA THR A 27 -13.69 42.61 -26.32
C THR A 27 -13.42 41.24 -25.69
N ILE A 28 -13.74 40.16 -26.42
CA ILE A 28 -13.51 38.78 -25.97
C ILE A 28 -12.00 38.52 -25.90
N THR A 29 -11.42 38.77 -24.72
CA THR A 29 -9.98 38.72 -24.48
C THR A 29 -9.61 37.48 -23.68
N ARG A 30 -8.42 36.91 -23.93
CA ARG A 30 -8.02 35.55 -23.51
C ARG A 30 -7.87 35.40 -21.98
N ALA A 31 -8.96 35.14 -21.27
CA ALA A 31 -8.97 34.79 -19.86
C ALA A 31 -9.22 33.27 -19.66
N ALA A 32 -8.28 32.43 -20.11
CA ALA A 32 -8.38 30.97 -19.99
C ALA A 32 -7.06 30.32 -19.56
N ALA A 33 -7.17 29.31 -18.69
CA ALA A 33 -6.10 28.39 -18.30
C ALA A 33 -4.95 28.91 -17.40
N GLN A 34 -5.28 29.60 -16.30
CA GLN A 34 -4.61 29.32 -15.02
C GLN A 34 -5.63 28.80 -14.00
N PRO A 35 -5.45 27.60 -13.41
CA PRO A 35 -6.18 27.20 -12.21
C PRO A 35 -5.50 27.85 -10.99
N GLY A 36 -6.03 28.97 -10.50
CA GLY A 36 -5.56 29.59 -9.26
C GLY A 36 -5.83 28.72 -8.03
N PRO A 37 -5.21 29.00 -6.86
CA PRO A 37 -5.20 28.10 -5.69
C PRO A 37 -6.54 27.89 -4.95
N GLN A 38 -7.68 28.26 -5.54
CA GLN A 38 -8.99 28.29 -4.88
C GLN A 38 -10.08 27.47 -5.62
N ALA A 39 -9.73 26.74 -6.67
CA ALA A 39 -10.58 25.65 -7.14
C ALA A 39 -10.44 24.46 -6.17
N GLY A 40 -11.40 24.31 -5.25
CA GLY A 40 -11.38 23.26 -4.23
C GLY A 40 -11.24 21.85 -4.80
N LEU A 41 -10.55 20.97 -4.09
CA LEU A 41 -10.31 19.60 -4.56
C LEU A 41 -11.63 18.84 -4.77
N PRO A 42 -11.72 18.00 -5.81
CA PRO A 42 -12.92 17.20 -6.08
C PRO A 42 -13.23 16.27 -4.90
N VAL A 43 -14.47 15.78 -4.85
CA VAL A 43 -14.90 14.76 -3.88
C VAL A 43 -13.98 13.54 -3.97
N ILE A 44 -13.62 13.00 -2.80
CA ILE A 44 -12.81 11.78 -2.68
C ILE A 44 -13.48 10.63 -3.45
N LYS A 45 -12.70 9.91 -4.26
CA LYS A 45 -13.13 8.70 -4.95
C LYS A 45 -12.87 7.48 -4.06
N ARG A 46 -13.61 6.40 -4.31
CA ARG A 46 -13.55 5.13 -3.58
C ARG A 46 -13.60 3.97 -4.56
N PHE A 47 -13.13 2.80 -4.15
CA PHE A 47 -13.33 1.57 -4.89
C PHE A 47 -14.74 1.02 -4.65
N THR A 48 -15.32 0.41 -5.70
CA THR A 48 -16.71 -0.07 -5.71
C THR A 48 -16.79 -1.47 -6.31
N GLY A 49 -16.73 -2.46 -5.43
CA GLY A 49 -16.68 -3.88 -5.79
C GLY A 49 -15.27 -4.33 -6.18
N SER A 50 -14.73 -5.31 -5.45
CA SER A 50 -13.45 -5.92 -5.79
C SER A 50 -13.59 -6.86 -6.98
N ARG A 51 -12.46 -7.16 -7.63
CA ARG A 51 -12.36 -8.11 -8.75
C ARG A 51 -11.08 -8.94 -8.62
N PRO A 52 -10.99 -9.82 -7.60
CA PRO A 52 -9.83 -10.70 -7.42
C PRO A 52 -9.63 -11.58 -8.65
N THR A 53 -8.37 -11.84 -8.99
CA THR A 53 -8.02 -12.88 -9.97
C THR A 53 -7.98 -14.23 -9.25
N PRO A 54 -8.51 -15.33 -9.80
CA PRO A 54 -8.30 -16.65 -9.24
C PRO A 54 -6.80 -16.99 -9.12
N PRO A 55 -6.37 -17.76 -8.10
CA PRO A 55 -4.97 -18.18 -7.95
C PRO A 55 -4.46 -18.93 -9.19
N THR A 56 -3.23 -18.64 -9.60
CA THR A 56 -2.56 -19.29 -10.74
C THR A 56 -1.41 -20.23 -10.33
N SER A 57 -1.35 -20.60 -9.05
CA SER A 57 -0.33 -21.46 -8.47
C SER A 57 -0.80 -22.92 -8.38
N ALA A 58 0.13 -23.87 -8.44
CA ALA A 58 -0.18 -25.28 -8.26
C ALA A 58 -0.58 -25.59 -6.81
N ASN A 59 -1.45 -26.59 -6.60
CA ASN A 59 -1.90 -26.99 -5.28
C ASN A 59 -0.76 -27.48 -4.38
N ALA A 60 0.28 -28.12 -4.95
CA ALA A 60 1.50 -28.46 -4.21
C ALA A 60 2.30 -27.23 -3.71
N ASP A 61 2.28 -26.13 -4.47
CA ASP A 61 2.91 -24.87 -4.05
C ASP A 61 2.09 -24.19 -2.94
N ILE A 62 0.78 -24.04 -3.15
CA ILE A 62 -0.16 -23.47 -2.17
C ILE A 62 -0.12 -24.27 -0.86
N ALA A 63 -0.02 -25.60 -0.91
CA ALA A 63 0.09 -26.45 0.28
C ALA A 63 1.36 -26.19 1.08
N ARG A 64 2.54 -26.11 0.43
CA ARG A 64 3.80 -25.75 1.09
C ARG A 64 3.71 -24.36 1.71
N ASP A 65 3.22 -23.41 0.94
CA ASP A 65 3.25 -22.00 1.31
C ASP A 65 2.23 -21.72 2.43
N PHE A 66 1.05 -22.33 2.40
CA PHE A 66 0.11 -22.35 3.53
C PHE A 66 0.76 -22.83 4.84
N LEU A 67 1.57 -23.89 4.80
CA LEU A 67 2.23 -24.42 6.01
C LEU A 67 3.32 -23.46 6.54
N ASP A 68 4.05 -22.78 5.66
CA ASP A 68 5.08 -21.81 6.06
C ASP A 68 4.48 -20.49 6.56
N LEU A 69 3.35 -20.05 6.00
CA LEU A 69 2.54 -18.95 6.52
C LEU A 69 1.95 -19.30 7.90
N SER A 70 1.46 -20.53 8.09
CA SER A 70 0.66 -20.92 9.27
C SER A 70 1.44 -21.41 10.48
N PHE A 71 2.67 -21.92 10.28
CA PHE A 71 3.46 -22.58 11.34
C PHE A 71 4.78 -21.88 11.69
N ALA A 72 4.94 -20.62 11.30
CA ALA A 72 6.04 -19.75 11.70
C ALA A 72 5.53 -18.37 12.15
N LEU A 73 6.45 -17.52 12.60
CA LEU A 73 6.32 -16.07 12.73
C LEU A 73 7.36 -15.39 11.83
N GLU A 74 7.24 -14.09 11.55
CA GLU A 74 8.17 -13.37 10.65
C GLU A 74 9.65 -13.59 11.05
N ASP A 75 9.96 -13.59 12.35
CA ASP A 75 11.32 -13.80 12.88
C ASP A 75 11.83 -15.25 12.84
N GLY A 76 11.01 -16.18 12.33
CA GLY A 76 11.36 -17.58 12.12
C GLY A 76 11.09 -18.51 13.31
N ARG A 77 10.53 -18.00 14.42
CA ARG A 77 10.07 -18.87 15.52
C ARG A 77 8.90 -19.74 15.04
N ALA A 78 9.05 -21.06 15.16
CA ALA A 78 7.97 -21.99 14.83
C ALA A 78 6.76 -21.83 15.76
N LEU A 79 5.57 -21.91 15.18
CA LEU A 79 4.31 -22.13 15.91
C LEU A 79 4.07 -23.64 15.98
N PRO A 80 3.83 -24.22 17.17
CA PRO A 80 3.76 -25.68 17.31
C PRO A 80 2.45 -26.29 16.79
N VAL A 81 1.39 -25.49 16.73
CA VAL A 81 0.03 -25.89 16.34
C VAL A 81 -0.66 -24.76 15.57
N LEU A 82 -1.61 -25.12 14.71
CA LEU A 82 -2.56 -24.19 14.10
C LEU A 82 -3.37 -23.50 15.21
N THR A 83 -3.71 -22.22 15.03
CA THR A 83 -4.65 -21.51 15.90
C THR A 83 -5.54 -20.60 15.07
N ARG A 84 -6.86 -20.72 15.22
CA ARG A 84 -7.89 -19.92 14.56
C ARG A 84 -9.03 -19.60 15.54
N PHE A 85 -10.06 -18.88 15.10
CA PHE A 85 -11.33 -18.82 15.85
C PHE A 85 -12.16 -20.07 15.51
N GLU A 86 -12.65 -20.81 16.52
CA GLU A 86 -13.46 -22.03 16.32
C GLU A 86 -14.99 -21.77 16.27
N GLY A 87 -15.41 -20.51 16.16
CA GLY A 87 -16.81 -20.12 16.12
C GLY A 87 -17.03 -18.77 15.43
N PRO A 88 -18.29 -18.31 15.30
CA PRO A 88 -18.63 -17.08 14.59
C PRO A 88 -17.85 -15.87 15.12
N ILE A 89 -17.18 -15.17 14.22
CA ILE A 89 -16.22 -14.12 14.57
C ILE A 89 -16.98 -12.80 14.67
N THR A 90 -16.89 -12.16 15.84
CA THR A 90 -17.46 -10.83 16.07
C THR A 90 -16.35 -9.78 16.04
N LEU A 91 -16.56 -8.70 15.30
CA LEU A 91 -15.63 -7.57 15.19
C LEU A 91 -16.31 -6.27 15.64
N ARG A 92 -15.60 -5.45 16.40
CA ARG A 92 -16.04 -4.09 16.77
C ARG A 92 -14.97 -3.04 16.42
N VAL A 93 -15.40 -1.80 16.24
CA VAL A 93 -14.51 -0.64 16.07
C VAL A 93 -14.54 0.21 17.35
N THR A 94 -13.38 0.69 17.80
CA THR A 94 -13.22 1.59 18.95
C THR A 94 -12.17 2.66 18.68
N GLY A 95 -12.08 3.69 19.53
CA GLY A 95 -11.18 4.84 19.32
C GLY A 95 -11.84 5.93 18.48
N ALA A 96 -11.07 6.60 17.63
CA ALA A 96 -11.53 7.69 16.76
C ALA A 96 -11.39 7.30 15.28
N PRO A 97 -12.33 6.52 14.70
CA PRO A 97 -12.22 6.02 13.33
C PRO A 97 -12.24 7.16 12.30
N ALA A 98 -11.39 7.05 11.28
CA ALA A 98 -11.40 7.98 10.15
C ALA A 98 -12.68 7.82 9.30
N PRO A 99 -13.17 8.87 8.60
CA PRO A 99 -14.47 8.83 7.92
C PRO A 99 -14.65 7.81 6.77
N THR A 100 -13.61 7.10 6.35
CA THR A 100 -13.68 6.00 5.37
C THR A 100 -13.66 4.61 6.03
N LEU A 101 -13.20 4.50 7.28
CA LEU A 101 -12.92 3.23 7.96
C LEU A 101 -14.12 2.28 7.91
N ASP A 102 -15.30 2.76 8.28
CA ASP A 102 -16.51 1.95 8.38
C ASP A 102 -16.96 1.36 7.03
N GLU A 103 -16.71 2.07 5.93
CA GLU A 103 -17.09 1.65 4.57
C GLU A 103 -16.07 0.66 3.99
N ASP A 104 -14.77 0.95 4.14
CA ASP A 104 -13.70 0.05 3.70
C ASP A 104 -13.69 -1.26 4.50
N LEU A 105 -13.94 -1.19 5.81
CA LEU A 105 -14.15 -2.36 6.67
C LEU A 105 -15.41 -3.13 6.27
N ALA A 106 -16.52 -2.46 5.94
CA ALA A 106 -17.74 -3.15 5.49
C ALA A 106 -17.52 -3.91 4.16
N GLN A 107 -16.76 -3.33 3.22
CA GLN A 107 -16.35 -4.00 1.98
C GLN A 107 -15.47 -5.23 2.27
N LEU A 108 -14.42 -5.08 3.09
CA LEU A 108 -13.54 -6.20 3.46
C LEU A 108 -14.30 -7.33 4.17
N LEU A 109 -15.19 -7.01 5.11
CA LEU A 109 -16.02 -8.01 5.80
C LEU A 109 -16.99 -8.73 4.84
N ALA A 110 -17.46 -8.08 3.76
CA ALA A 110 -18.23 -8.74 2.70
C ALA A 110 -17.35 -9.74 1.94
N ARG A 111 -16.19 -9.31 1.44
CA ARG A 111 -15.23 -10.19 0.74
C ARG A 111 -14.83 -11.42 1.58
N LEU A 112 -14.57 -11.24 2.87
CA LEU A 112 -14.22 -12.35 3.78
C LEU A 112 -15.34 -13.40 3.93
N ARG A 113 -16.62 -12.98 3.88
CA ARG A 113 -17.76 -13.90 3.87
C ARG A 113 -17.98 -14.56 2.51
N GLU A 114 -17.85 -13.80 1.43
CA GLU A 114 -18.25 -14.20 0.07
C GLU A 114 -17.16 -14.99 -0.67
N GLU A 115 -15.90 -14.58 -0.54
CA GLU A 115 -14.75 -15.19 -1.22
C GLU A 115 -14.13 -16.29 -0.35
N ALA A 116 -13.83 -15.96 0.92
CA ALA A 116 -13.17 -16.87 1.85
C ALA A 116 -14.13 -17.73 2.71
N GLY A 117 -15.44 -17.45 2.71
CA GLY A 117 -16.43 -18.24 3.47
C GLY A 117 -16.39 -18.04 5.00
N ILE A 118 -15.65 -17.04 5.50
CA ILE A 118 -15.44 -16.83 6.94
C ILE A 118 -16.65 -16.11 7.54
N SER A 119 -17.30 -16.73 8.53
CA SER A 119 -18.42 -16.13 9.27
C SER A 119 -17.93 -15.01 10.21
N ILE A 120 -17.78 -13.81 9.66
CA ILE A 120 -17.35 -12.60 10.38
C ILE A 120 -18.38 -11.47 10.25
N HIS A 121 -18.76 -10.89 11.40
CA HIS A 121 -19.84 -9.91 11.52
C HIS A 121 -19.46 -8.75 12.45
N ARG A 122 -19.88 -7.53 12.11
CA ARG A 122 -19.72 -6.35 12.96
C ARG A 122 -20.71 -6.39 14.14
N THR A 123 -20.28 -5.95 15.33
CA THR A 123 -21.17 -5.67 16.46
C THR A 123 -20.58 -4.56 17.33
N ASP A 124 -21.44 -3.72 17.90
CA ASP A 124 -21.01 -2.66 18.84
C ASP A 124 -20.99 -3.15 20.29
N ARG A 125 -21.32 -4.44 20.53
CA ARG A 125 -21.31 -5.06 21.86
C ARG A 125 -19.89 -5.16 22.44
N PRO A 126 -19.73 -4.96 23.76
CA PRO A 126 -18.46 -5.22 24.43
C PRO A 126 -18.12 -6.71 24.37
N GLY A 127 -16.82 -7.03 24.31
CA GLY A 127 -16.34 -8.42 24.31
C GLY A 127 -16.29 -9.11 22.95
N ALA A 128 -16.39 -8.38 21.83
CA ALA A 128 -16.20 -8.92 20.49
C ALA A 128 -14.83 -9.64 20.33
N SER A 129 -14.82 -10.70 19.52
CA SER A 129 -13.66 -11.57 19.23
C SER A 129 -12.47 -10.81 18.65
N ILE A 130 -12.75 -9.76 17.87
CA ILE A 130 -11.78 -8.85 17.27
C ILE A 130 -12.16 -7.41 17.64
N THR A 131 -11.18 -6.60 18.03
CA THR A 131 -11.34 -5.15 18.21
C THR A 131 -10.40 -4.40 17.27
N VAL A 132 -10.94 -3.59 16.37
CA VAL A 132 -10.17 -2.60 15.61
C VAL A 132 -10.15 -1.31 16.44
N GLU A 133 -8.99 -0.92 16.97
CA GLU A 133 -8.84 0.33 17.70
C GLU A 133 -8.11 1.37 16.83
N ALA A 134 -8.84 2.41 16.46
CA ALA A 134 -8.33 3.53 15.68
C ALA A 134 -7.65 4.55 16.61
N ILE A 135 -6.32 4.62 16.53
CA ILE A 135 -5.42 5.39 17.39
C ILE A 135 -4.45 6.22 16.54
N THR A 136 -3.60 7.08 17.12
CA THR A 136 -2.67 7.88 16.30
C THR A 136 -1.44 7.08 15.84
N ARG A 137 -0.86 7.49 14.71
CA ARG A 137 0.47 7.11 14.20
C ARG A 137 1.55 7.24 15.30
N ASN A 138 1.41 8.22 16.19
CA ASN A 138 2.30 8.44 17.33
C ASN A 138 2.10 7.42 18.46
N ASP A 139 0.86 7.05 18.78
CA ASP A 139 0.55 6.02 19.78
C ASP A 139 1.10 4.66 19.35
N ILE A 140 0.96 4.29 18.06
CA ILE A 140 1.54 3.06 17.50
C ILE A 140 3.07 3.07 17.68
N ASN A 141 3.74 4.12 17.18
CA ASN A 141 5.20 4.26 17.25
C ASN A 141 5.76 4.27 18.70
N THR A 142 4.94 4.64 19.70
CA THR A 142 5.32 4.62 21.12
C THR A 142 5.53 3.20 21.67
N TYR A 143 4.87 2.19 21.09
CA TYR A 143 4.96 0.80 21.58
C TYR A 143 5.54 -0.19 20.56
N VAL A 144 5.32 0.05 19.26
CA VAL A 144 5.89 -0.72 18.14
C VAL A 144 6.51 0.28 17.15
N PRO A 145 7.75 0.74 17.40
CA PRO A 145 8.41 1.73 16.54
C PRO A 145 8.57 1.22 15.11
N ARG A 146 8.37 2.12 14.12
CA ARG A 146 8.43 1.87 12.66
C ARG A 146 7.21 1.16 12.05
N ALA A 147 6.28 0.62 12.83
CA ALA A 147 5.15 -0.14 12.29
C ALA A 147 4.01 0.76 11.76
N ALA A 148 3.42 0.38 10.63
CA ALA A 148 2.27 1.06 9.99
C ALA A 148 0.94 0.75 10.71
N CYS A 149 0.85 -0.40 11.34
CA CYS A 149 -0.20 -0.87 12.23
C CYS A 149 0.39 -1.97 13.12
N PHE A 150 -0.38 -2.63 14.00
CA PHE A 150 -0.01 -3.96 14.51
C PHE A 150 -1.21 -4.74 15.04
N VAL A 151 -1.15 -6.06 14.96
CA VAL A 151 -2.07 -7.01 15.60
C VAL A 151 -1.48 -7.59 16.89
N ALA A 152 -2.30 -7.72 17.93
CA ALA A 152 -1.87 -8.30 19.21
C ALA A 152 -2.89 -9.33 19.77
N PRO A 153 -2.43 -10.51 20.23
CA PRO A 153 -3.32 -11.54 20.76
C PRO A 153 -3.64 -11.36 22.25
N ASN A 154 -4.80 -11.88 22.64
CA ASN A 154 -5.32 -11.90 24.01
C ASN A 154 -5.51 -10.52 24.65
N VAL A 155 -5.70 -9.48 23.84
CA VAL A 155 -5.97 -8.10 24.26
C VAL A 155 -7.09 -7.48 23.43
N GLY A 156 -7.75 -6.47 23.98
CA GLY A 156 -8.88 -5.77 23.35
C GLY A 156 -8.81 -4.24 23.43
N SER A 157 -7.65 -3.69 23.81
CA SER A 157 -7.27 -2.28 23.63
C SER A 157 -5.77 -2.05 23.81
N LEU A 158 -5.27 -0.89 23.40
CA LEU A 158 -3.87 -0.45 23.50
C LEU A 158 -3.43 -0.33 24.96
N MET A 159 -4.35 0.04 25.86
CA MET A 159 -4.07 0.08 27.30
C MET A 159 -3.84 -1.33 27.86
N GLU A 160 -4.64 -2.32 27.44
CA GLU A 160 -4.44 -3.73 27.82
C GLU A 160 -3.13 -4.27 27.24
N TYR A 161 -2.81 -3.93 25.99
CA TYR A 161 -1.52 -4.24 25.37
C TYR A 161 -0.35 -3.61 26.13
N ARG A 162 -0.36 -2.30 26.40
CA ARG A 162 0.67 -1.56 27.15
C ARG A 162 1.05 -2.27 28.45
N LEU A 163 0.04 -2.69 29.22
CA LEU A 163 0.18 -3.38 30.50
C LEU A 163 0.72 -4.81 30.35
N THR A 164 0.34 -5.53 29.29
CA THR A 164 0.59 -6.97 29.15
C THR A 164 1.71 -7.34 28.17
N ARG A 165 2.25 -6.38 27.38
CA ARG A 165 3.20 -6.63 26.27
C ARG A 165 4.50 -7.34 26.65
N ARG A 166 4.94 -7.25 27.91
CA ARG A 166 6.15 -7.92 28.42
C ARG A 166 5.90 -9.34 28.95
N THR A 167 4.65 -9.78 29.01
CA THR A 167 4.24 -11.06 29.61
C THR A 167 4.23 -12.22 28.59
N SER A 168 3.70 -13.38 28.98
CA SER A 168 3.36 -14.48 28.09
C SER A 168 2.02 -14.29 27.36
N ARG A 169 1.13 -13.41 27.84
CA ARG A 169 -0.26 -13.24 27.34
C ARG A 169 -0.30 -12.87 25.85
N VAL A 170 0.53 -11.92 25.43
CA VAL A 170 0.59 -11.42 24.04
C VAL A 170 1.44 -12.27 23.09
N ARG A 171 1.86 -13.49 23.48
CA ARG A 171 2.78 -14.30 22.66
C ARG A 171 2.00 -15.31 21.80
N TRP A 172 1.97 -15.08 20.49
CA TRP A 172 1.38 -15.99 19.50
C TRP A 172 1.80 -17.47 19.69
N SER A 173 3.08 -17.76 19.92
CA SER A 173 3.57 -19.14 20.13
C SER A 173 3.09 -19.82 21.43
N ARG A 174 2.45 -19.07 22.34
CA ARG A 174 1.76 -19.61 23.53
C ARG A 174 0.24 -19.69 23.35
N MET A 175 -0.31 -19.16 22.26
CA MET A 175 -1.72 -19.31 21.91
C MET A 175 -2.05 -20.77 21.58
N ARG A 176 -3.31 -21.17 21.78
CA ARG A 176 -3.83 -22.51 21.44
C ARG A 176 -5.15 -22.46 20.65
N GLU A 177 -5.80 -21.31 20.66
CA GLU A 177 -7.07 -20.98 20.00
C GLU A 177 -7.15 -19.44 19.97
N ARG A 178 -7.73 -18.85 18.93
CA ARG A 178 -7.98 -17.39 18.88
C ARG A 178 -9.34 -17.11 19.50
N ARG A 179 -9.38 -16.21 20.50
CA ARG A 179 -10.62 -15.83 21.21
C ARG A 179 -10.82 -14.32 21.32
N ARG A 180 -9.73 -13.56 21.45
CA ARG A 180 -9.71 -12.10 21.61
C ARG A 180 -8.43 -11.56 20.99
N ILE A 181 -8.55 -10.78 19.93
CA ILE A 181 -7.45 -10.13 19.20
C ILE A 181 -7.75 -8.62 19.10
N ALA A 182 -6.71 -7.78 19.14
CA ALA A 182 -6.82 -6.36 18.80
C ALA A 182 -5.95 -6.01 17.59
N LEU A 183 -6.46 -5.13 16.73
CA LEU A 183 -5.76 -4.51 15.61
C LEU A 183 -5.64 -3.02 15.93
N PHE A 184 -4.46 -2.44 15.73
CA PHE A 184 -4.18 -1.05 16.03
C PHE A 184 -3.88 -0.29 14.75
N VAL A 185 -4.85 0.53 14.32
CA VAL A 185 -4.82 1.18 13.00
C VAL A 185 -4.71 2.71 13.12
N PRO A 186 -3.97 3.38 12.20
CA PRO A 186 -3.72 4.81 12.26
C PRO A 186 -4.95 5.63 11.83
N ALA A 187 -5.60 6.30 12.77
CA ALA A 187 -6.74 7.19 12.54
C ALA A 187 -6.38 8.48 11.76
N ASP A 188 -5.11 8.86 11.80
CA ASP A 188 -4.50 10.06 11.22
C ASP A 188 -3.78 9.80 9.88
N ALA A 189 -3.84 8.57 9.37
CA ALA A 189 -3.28 8.15 8.08
C ALA A 189 -4.10 8.57 6.86
N SER A 190 -3.58 8.27 5.67
CA SER A 190 -4.37 8.31 4.43
C SER A 190 -5.45 7.20 4.41
N PRO A 191 -6.59 7.40 3.72
CA PRO A 191 -7.59 6.35 3.52
C PRO A 191 -7.02 5.06 2.91
N GLN A 192 -6.02 5.17 2.02
CA GLN A 192 -5.29 4.02 1.50
C GLN A 192 -4.50 3.30 2.60
N GLU A 193 -3.54 3.97 3.27
CA GLU A 193 -2.73 3.37 4.35
C GLU A 193 -3.59 2.72 5.46
N LEU A 194 -4.71 3.35 5.81
CA LEU A 194 -5.69 2.78 6.74
C LEU A 194 -6.37 1.53 6.18
N ARG A 195 -6.74 1.51 4.89
CA ARG A 195 -7.32 0.34 4.23
C ARG A 195 -6.30 -0.80 4.07
N ASP A 196 -5.07 -0.48 3.72
CA ASP A 196 -3.97 -1.43 3.59
C ASP A 196 -3.80 -2.18 4.94
N CYS A 197 -3.68 -1.41 6.03
CA CYS A 197 -3.70 -1.93 7.41
C CYS A 197 -4.95 -2.74 7.76
N LEU A 198 -6.15 -2.36 7.32
CA LEU A 198 -7.36 -3.15 7.57
C LEU A 198 -7.30 -4.52 6.85
N HIS A 199 -6.75 -4.59 5.65
CA HIS A 199 -6.61 -5.84 4.89
C HIS A 199 -5.55 -6.77 5.52
N GLU A 200 -4.36 -6.24 5.79
CA GLU A 200 -3.22 -6.97 6.36
C GLU A 200 -3.52 -7.46 7.78
N GLU A 201 -3.83 -6.55 8.70
CA GLU A 201 -3.99 -6.85 10.13
C GLU A 201 -5.20 -7.74 10.41
N LEU A 202 -6.26 -7.66 9.60
CA LEU A 202 -7.41 -8.56 9.74
C LEU A 202 -7.12 -9.94 9.19
N ALA A 203 -6.36 -10.05 8.11
CA ALA A 203 -5.89 -11.34 7.62
C ALA A 203 -4.92 -11.99 8.62
N GLN A 204 -3.98 -11.23 9.19
CA GLN A 204 -3.11 -11.73 10.27
C GLN A 204 -3.91 -12.07 11.55
N ALA A 205 -4.91 -11.27 11.94
CA ALA A 205 -5.79 -11.56 13.08
C ALA A 205 -6.61 -12.84 12.91
N LEU A 206 -7.04 -13.15 11.67
CA LEU A 206 -7.69 -14.41 11.31
C LEU A 206 -6.69 -15.57 11.25
N GLY A 207 -5.46 -15.32 10.79
CA GLY A 207 -4.43 -16.32 10.52
C GLY A 207 -4.27 -16.54 9.02
N PRO A 208 -3.05 -16.63 8.44
CA PRO A 208 -1.70 -16.87 9.03
C PRO A 208 -1.04 -15.71 9.84
N LEU A 209 0.24 -15.87 10.23
CA LEU A 209 1.00 -14.96 11.12
C LEU A 209 2.49 -14.82 10.71
N ASN A 210 2.77 -14.96 9.42
CA ASN A 210 4.12 -14.91 8.87
C ASN A 210 4.02 -14.56 7.39
N ASP A 211 4.97 -13.77 6.89
CA ASP A 211 4.96 -13.25 5.53
C ASP A 211 6.12 -13.82 4.71
N LEU A 212 5.88 -13.98 3.41
CA LEU A 212 6.76 -14.73 2.52
C LEU A 212 7.01 -13.95 1.23
N TYR A 213 8.19 -13.33 1.15
CA TYR A 213 8.77 -12.69 -0.04
C TYR A 213 8.77 -13.50 -1.35
N ARG A 214 8.34 -14.77 -1.33
CA ARG A 214 8.16 -15.62 -2.51
C ARG A 214 6.72 -15.64 -3.06
N LEU A 215 5.79 -14.86 -2.48
CA LEU A 215 4.38 -14.80 -2.87
C LEU A 215 4.04 -13.51 -3.64
N PRO A 216 4.22 -13.44 -4.97
CA PRO A 216 4.10 -12.19 -5.71
C PRO A 216 2.68 -11.60 -5.69
N ASP A 217 1.62 -12.40 -5.82
CA ASP A 217 0.20 -11.95 -5.80
C ASP A 217 -0.44 -12.15 -4.43
N SER A 218 0.12 -11.53 -3.38
CA SER A 218 -0.32 -11.74 -1.99
C SER A 218 -0.03 -10.50 -1.13
N VAL A 219 -0.92 -10.23 -0.16
CA VAL A 219 -0.65 -9.31 0.96
C VAL A 219 0.34 -9.91 1.95
N PHE A 220 0.43 -11.25 2.05
CA PHE A 220 1.42 -11.95 2.90
C PHE A 220 2.84 -11.95 2.29
N ASN A 221 3.26 -10.80 1.76
CA ASN A 221 4.53 -10.56 1.11
C ASN A 221 5.02 -9.16 1.50
N ASP A 222 6.07 -9.12 2.32
CA ASP A 222 6.73 -7.93 2.87
C ASP A 222 7.45 -7.04 1.81
N ASP A 223 7.09 -7.16 0.52
CA ASP A 223 7.46 -6.19 -0.53
C ASP A 223 6.60 -4.92 -0.53
N ASN A 224 5.55 -4.88 0.30
CA ASN A 224 4.66 -3.73 0.52
C ASN A 224 4.01 -3.19 -0.77
N MET A 225 3.83 -4.03 -1.82
CA MET A 225 3.15 -3.63 -3.06
C MET A 225 1.65 -3.93 -3.08
N HIS A 226 1.19 -4.99 -2.40
CA HIS A 226 -0.22 -5.39 -2.39
C HIS A 226 -1.02 -4.73 -1.26
N THR A 227 -1.88 -3.79 -1.66
CA THR A 227 -2.70 -2.95 -0.78
C THR A 227 -4.05 -3.56 -0.37
N VAL A 228 -4.48 -4.65 -1.02
CA VAL A 228 -5.71 -5.38 -0.69
C VAL A 228 -5.54 -6.88 -0.91
N LEU A 229 -6.24 -7.67 -0.11
CA LEU A 229 -6.23 -9.14 -0.18
C LEU A 229 -6.55 -9.64 -1.60
N THR A 230 -5.67 -10.48 -2.14
CA THR A 230 -5.78 -11.05 -3.48
C THR A 230 -6.69 -12.29 -3.49
N GLY A 231 -6.87 -12.92 -4.66
CA GLY A 231 -7.52 -14.22 -4.72
C GLY A 231 -6.70 -15.35 -4.10
N TYR A 232 -5.36 -15.21 -4.08
CA TYR A 232 -4.46 -16.12 -3.37
C TYR A 232 -4.69 -16.04 -1.86
N ASP A 233 -4.70 -14.82 -1.31
CA ASP A 233 -4.92 -14.60 0.13
C ASP A 233 -6.28 -15.13 0.58
N MET A 234 -7.33 -14.93 -0.23
CA MET A 234 -8.66 -15.43 0.05
C MET A 234 -8.74 -16.97 -0.01
N LEU A 235 -7.98 -17.63 -0.89
CA LEU A 235 -7.86 -19.10 -0.87
C LEU A 235 -7.10 -19.59 0.38
N ILE A 236 -6.02 -18.92 0.78
CA ILE A 236 -5.28 -19.23 2.02
C ILE A 236 -6.21 -19.09 3.24
N LEU A 237 -6.94 -17.97 3.35
CA LEU A 237 -7.90 -17.73 4.43
C LEU A 237 -9.04 -18.77 4.43
N ARG A 238 -9.58 -19.12 3.27
CA ARG A 238 -10.61 -20.16 3.11
C ARG A 238 -10.13 -21.53 3.54
N LEU A 239 -8.88 -21.88 3.22
CA LEU A 239 -8.25 -23.12 3.64
C LEU A 239 -7.96 -23.13 5.16
N TYR A 240 -7.61 -21.99 5.75
CA TYR A 240 -7.37 -21.82 7.19
C TYR A 240 -8.64 -22.04 8.03
N TYR A 241 -9.80 -21.68 7.48
CA TYR A 241 -11.12 -21.88 8.08
C TYR A 241 -11.88 -23.09 7.53
N ASP A 242 -11.22 -23.98 6.78
CA ASP A 242 -11.82 -25.22 6.29
C ASP A 242 -12.23 -26.14 7.47
N PRO A 243 -13.38 -26.83 7.42
CA PRO A 243 -13.84 -27.70 8.51
C PRO A 243 -12.94 -28.91 8.81
N ALA A 244 -12.04 -29.31 7.90
CA ALA A 244 -11.07 -30.37 8.17
C ALA A 244 -9.87 -29.88 9.02
N LEU A 245 -9.64 -28.57 9.05
CA LEU A 245 -8.62 -27.95 9.91
C LEU A 245 -9.24 -27.52 11.24
N ALA A 246 -8.43 -27.47 12.31
CA ALA A 246 -8.84 -27.02 13.63
C ALA A 246 -7.64 -26.56 14.47
N SER A 247 -7.87 -25.67 15.43
CA SER A 247 -6.87 -25.25 16.40
C SER A 247 -6.32 -26.43 17.19
N GLY A 248 -5.00 -26.43 17.46
CA GLY A 248 -4.31 -27.53 18.13
C GLY A 248 -3.73 -28.60 17.20
N GLN A 249 -4.13 -28.66 15.92
CA GLN A 249 -3.49 -29.54 14.92
C GLN A 249 -2.04 -29.12 14.66
N THR A 250 -1.12 -30.09 14.59
CA THR A 250 0.29 -29.87 14.24
C THR A 250 0.49 -29.64 12.74
N ARG A 251 1.69 -29.15 12.36
CA ARG A 251 2.06 -28.94 10.95
C ARG A 251 1.91 -30.20 10.09
N ALA A 252 2.20 -31.37 10.66
CA ALA A 252 2.10 -32.65 9.96
C ALA A 252 0.63 -33.08 9.74
N GLU A 253 -0.22 -32.94 10.76
CA GLU A 253 -1.65 -33.26 10.65
C GLU A 253 -2.39 -32.34 9.68
N VAL A 254 -2.01 -31.06 9.64
CA VAL A 254 -2.53 -30.11 8.65
C VAL A 254 -2.03 -30.48 7.25
N ALA A 255 -0.71 -30.72 7.08
CA ALA A 255 -0.12 -31.08 5.79
C ALA A 255 -0.78 -32.32 5.16
N ALA A 256 -1.11 -33.33 5.96
CA ALA A 256 -1.81 -34.54 5.51
C ALA A 256 -3.24 -34.29 4.98
N ARG A 257 -3.84 -33.12 5.27
CA ARG A 257 -5.20 -32.75 4.82
C ARG A 257 -5.18 -31.85 3.60
N LEU A 258 -4.16 -31.01 3.43
CA LEU A 258 -4.15 -29.95 2.41
C LEU A 258 -4.44 -30.44 0.98
N PRO A 259 -3.88 -31.55 0.47
CA PRO A 259 -4.11 -31.98 -0.93
C PRO A 259 -5.60 -32.18 -1.24
N ALA A 260 -6.31 -32.95 -0.42
CA ALA A 260 -7.73 -33.25 -0.63
C ALA A 260 -8.66 -32.03 -0.40
N ARG A 261 -8.19 -30.99 0.33
CA ARG A 261 -8.93 -29.73 0.46
C ARG A 261 -8.65 -28.78 -0.70
N LEU A 262 -7.39 -28.71 -1.17
CA LEU A 262 -6.99 -27.88 -2.31
C LEU A 262 -7.56 -28.39 -3.64
N ALA A 263 -7.59 -29.70 -3.88
CA ALA A 263 -8.27 -30.27 -5.06
C ALA A 263 -9.76 -29.88 -5.13
N ALA A 264 -10.42 -29.70 -3.97
CA ALA A 264 -11.83 -29.29 -3.89
C ALA A 264 -12.05 -27.77 -3.92
N LEU A 265 -11.10 -26.97 -3.41
CA LEU A 265 -11.19 -25.51 -3.33
C LEU A 265 -10.56 -24.79 -4.53
N ASN A 266 -9.60 -25.42 -5.19
CA ASN A 266 -8.82 -24.92 -6.33
C ASN A 266 -8.53 -26.08 -7.33
N PRO A 267 -9.56 -26.65 -7.97
CA PRO A 267 -9.38 -27.80 -8.87
C PRO A 267 -8.43 -27.50 -10.04
N GLY A 268 -8.46 -26.26 -10.57
CA GLY A 268 -7.54 -25.83 -11.62
C GLY A 268 -6.07 -25.73 -11.21
N GLY A 269 -5.75 -25.86 -9.91
CA GLY A 269 -4.38 -25.95 -9.40
C GLY A 269 -3.83 -27.37 -9.32
N GLU A 270 -4.64 -28.41 -9.56
CA GLU A 270 -4.22 -29.81 -9.45
C GLU A 270 -3.36 -30.23 -10.66
N ASP A 271 -3.76 -29.82 -11.86
CA ASP A 271 -3.05 -30.11 -13.13
C ASP A 271 -1.83 -29.20 -13.37
N LEU A 272 -1.57 -28.22 -12.51
CA LEU A 272 -0.46 -27.28 -12.69
C LEU A 272 0.88 -27.85 -12.18
N PRO A 273 1.98 -27.76 -12.96
CA PRO A 273 3.28 -28.19 -12.52
C PRO A 273 3.83 -27.27 -11.43
N SER A 274 4.20 -27.85 -10.28
CA SER A 274 4.77 -27.10 -9.15
C SER A 274 6.07 -26.38 -9.51
N ARG A 275 6.24 -25.16 -9.01
CA ARG A 275 7.40 -24.30 -9.21
C ARG A 275 7.93 -23.80 -7.87
N PRO A 276 8.57 -24.68 -7.07
CA PRO A 276 8.95 -24.36 -5.70
C PRO A 276 10.02 -23.27 -5.65
N LEU A 277 9.68 -22.12 -5.06
CA LEU A 277 10.64 -21.07 -4.71
C LEU A 277 11.19 -21.33 -3.30
N ALA A 278 12.50 -21.48 -3.18
CA ALA A 278 13.17 -21.64 -1.89
C ALA A 278 12.95 -20.40 -0.98
N PRO A 279 12.93 -20.55 0.36
CA PRO A 279 12.86 -19.42 1.29
C PRO A 279 13.94 -18.36 1.05
N ALA A 280 13.64 -17.09 1.34
CA ALA A 280 14.64 -16.03 1.26
C ALA A 280 15.63 -16.10 2.44
N PRO A 281 16.95 -15.96 2.21
CA PRO A 281 17.93 -15.88 3.29
C PRO A 281 17.68 -14.70 4.23
N ARG A 282 17.90 -14.89 5.54
CA ARG A 282 17.77 -13.83 6.55
C ARG A 282 18.62 -12.59 6.23
N ASP A 283 19.82 -12.80 5.71
CA ASP A 283 20.73 -11.75 5.25
C ASP A 283 20.21 -10.93 4.06
N TRP A 284 19.33 -11.49 3.24
CA TRP A 284 18.62 -10.76 2.17
C TRP A 284 17.42 -10.03 2.75
N ILE A 285 16.61 -10.70 3.58
CA ILE A 285 15.42 -10.12 4.24
C ILE A 285 15.81 -8.85 5.01
N ALA A 286 16.77 -8.93 5.93
CA ALA A 286 17.22 -7.79 6.72
C ALA A 286 17.83 -6.65 5.88
N ALA A 287 18.40 -6.97 4.71
CA ALA A 287 18.89 -5.97 3.76
C ALA A 287 17.76 -5.29 2.98
N THR A 288 16.72 -6.05 2.61
CA THR A 288 15.48 -5.53 2.01
C THR A 288 14.75 -4.62 3.02
N GLU A 289 14.44 -5.10 4.22
CA GLU A 289 13.84 -4.32 5.33
C GLU A 289 14.58 -2.98 5.54
N THR A 290 15.89 -3.04 5.76
CA THR A 290 16.73 -1.85 6.02
C THR A 290 16.75 -0.89 4.84
N SER A 291 16.57 -1.38 3.61
CA SER A 291 16.57 -0.54 2.41
C SER A 291 15.26 0.21 2.14
N ILE A 292 14.13 -0.28 2.66
CA ILE A 292 12.81 0.37 2.56
C ILE A 292 12.43 1.15 3.84
N ALA A 293 13.04 0.84 4.98
CA ALA A 293 12.74 1.45 6.26
C ALA A 293 12.91 2.99 6.26
N VAL A 294 11.79 3.71 6.44
CA VAL A 294 11.73 5.19 6.53
C VAL A 294 12.66 5.75 7.60
N ALA A 295 12.88 4.99 8.68
CA ALA A 295 13.73 5.36 9.82
C ALA A 295 15.25 5.14 9.59
N SER A 296 15.67 4.49 8.51
CA SER A 296 17.09 4.27 8.19
C SER A 296 17.65 5.38 7.29
N MET A 297 18.92 5.71 7.47
CA MET A 297 19.56 6.86 6.81
C MET A 297 19.73 6.62 5.29
N PRO A 298 19.68 7.65 4.41
CA PRO A 298 19.76 7.44 2.96
C PRO A 298 20.99 6.62 2.49
N ALA A 299 22.15 6.85 3.10
CA ALA A 299 23.38 6.10 2.79
C ALA A 299 23.38 4.66 3.34
N GLU A 300 22.61 4.39 4.40
CA GLU A 300 22.38 3.06 4.97
C GLU A 300 21.44 2.27 4.05
N ARG A 301 20.30 2.85 3.68
CA ARG A 301 19.33 2.26 2.74
C ARG A 301 19.95 1.91 1.40
N TYR A 302 20.81 2.79 0.86
CA TYR A 302 21.58 2.54 -0.36
C TYR A 302 22.52 1.31 -0.22
N ARG A 303 23.32 1.23 0.85
CA ARG A 303 24.20 0.08 1.09
C ARG A 303 23.39 -1.22 1.26
N ALA A 304 22.25 -1.14 1.93
CA ALA A 304 21.35 -2.26 2.14
C ALA A 304 20.72 -2.75 0.82
N SER A 305 20.27 -1.85 -0.07
CA SER A 305 19.72 -2.24 -1.38
C SER A 305 20.77 -2.84 -2.32
N VAL A 306 22.03 -2.37 -2.27
CA VAL A 306 23.16 -3.04 -2.95
C VAL A 306 23.38 -4.45 -2.38
N ARG A 307 23.41 -4.61 -1.05
CA ARG A 307 23.59 -5.93 -0.40
C ARG A 307 22.47 -6.91 -0.74
N ALA A 308 21.22 -6.46 -0.71
CA ALA A 308 20.07 -7.27 -1.14
C ALA A 308 20.22 -7.71 -2.61
N LEU A 309 20.64 -6.80 -3.49
CA LEU A 309 20.85 -7.12 -4.90
C LEU A 309 21.98 -8.14 -5.12
N ASP A 310 23.08 -8.05 -4.39
CA ASP A 310 24.21 -8.97 -4.56
C ASP A 310 23.96 -10.34 -3.93
N ILE A 311 23.20 -10.43 -2.83
CA ILE A 311 22.71 -11.73 -2.33
C ILE A 311 21.73 -12.33 -3.35
N ALA A 312 20.82 -11.54 -3.93
CA ALA A 312 19.96 -12.01 -5.02
C ALA A 312 20.73 -12.32 -6.32
N ARG A 313 22.04 -12.01 -6.44
CA ARG A 313 22.90 -12.50 -7.53
C ARG A 313 23.49 -13.85 -7.16
N SER A 314 24.08 -13.98 -5.96
CA SER A 314 24.73 -15.21 -5.52
C SER A 314 23.76 -16.38 -5.29
N GLN A 315 22.49 -16.09 -4.98
CA GLN A 315 21.40 -17.08 -4.94
C GLN A 315 20.89 -17.51 -6.33
N GLY A 316 21.39 -16.92 -7.43
CA GLY A 316 20.99 -17.27 -8.80
C GLY A 316 19.53 -16.97 -9.16
N TRP A 317 18.85 -16.12 -8.39
CA TRP A 317 17.41 -15.87 -8.57
C TRP A 317 17.09 -15.17 -9.89
N THR A 318 16.07 -15.66 -10.59
CA THR A 318 15.51 -15.06 -11.82
C THR A 318 14.04 -14.65 -11.66
N ASP A 319 13.57 -14.52 -10.43
CA ASP A 319 12.16 -14.30 -10.06
C ASP A 319 11.87 -12.87 -9.57
N HIS A 320 10.67 -12.64 -9.03
CA HIS A 320 10.22 -11.31 -8.57
C HIS A 320 11.06 -10.76 -7.40
N ARG A 321 11.80 -11.57 -6.64
CA ARG A 321 12.72 -11.11 -5.58
C ARG A 321 14.00 -10.52 -6.17
N ARG A 322 14.48 -11.10 -7.28
CA ARG A 322 15.53 -10.52 -8.13
C ARG A 322 15.07 -9.18 -8.68
N ALA A 323 13.82 -9.12 -9.16
CA ALA A 323 13.21 -7.90 -9.66
C ALA A 323 13.05 -6.81 -8.59
N PHE A 324 12.58 -7.17 -7.38
CA PHE A 324 12.37 -6.24 -6.28
C PHE A 324 13.69 -5.66 -5.77
N SER A 325 14.73 -6.49 -5.65
CA SER A 325 16.09 -6.03 -5.33
C SER A 325 16.60 -5.00 -6.34
N HIS A 326 16.29 -5.17 -7.64
CA HIS A 326 16.59 -4.18 -8.68
C HIS A 326 15.74 -2.91 -8.53
N TYR A 327 14.44 -3.03 -8.27
CA TYR A 327 13.51 -1.90 -8.09
C TYR A 327 13.92 -0.98 -6.94
N ILE A 328 14.24 -1.54 -5.76
CA ILE A 328 14.67 -0.77 -4.58
C ILE A 328 15.96 0.01 -4.86
N LEU A 329 16.98 -0.63 -5.45
CA LEU A 329 18.23 0.09 -5.78
C LEU A 329 17.98 1.17 -6.84
N GLY A 330 17.03 0.95 -7.76
CA GLY A 330 16.54 1.97 -8.69
C GLY A 330 15.95 3.19 -7.97
N THR A 331 15.11 3.01 -6.95
CA THR A 331 14.52 4.15 -6.20
C THR A 331 15.56 4.90 -5.36
N GLN A 332 16.55 4.21 -4.77
CA GLN A 332 17.63 4.90 -4.03
C GLN A 332 18.57 5.69 -4.97
N LEU A 333 18.74 5.25 -6.22
CA LEU A 333 19.58 5.92 -7.21
C LEU A 333 18.88 7.06 -7.98
N GLN A 334 17.55 7.18 -7.91
CA GLN A 334 16.74 8.01 -8.81
C GLN A 334 17.18 9.47 -8.90
N VAL A 335 17.55 10.09 -7.77
CA VAL A 335 17.99 11.50 -7.72
C VAL A 335 19.47 11.67 -8.06
N VAL A 336 20.32 10.70 -7.68
CA VAL A 336 21.79 10.83 -7.73
C VAL A 336 22.42 10.27 -9.00
N ALA A 337 21.78 9.30 -9.65
CA ALA A 337 22.23 8.65 -10.86
C ALA A 337 21.03 8.16 -11.70
N PRO A 338 20.20 9.06 -12.27
CA PRO A 338 18.96 8.71 -12.96
C PRO A 338 19.13 7.74 -14.14
N GLY A 339 20.31 7.73 -14.78
CA GLY A 339 20.67 6.72 -15.79
C GLY A 339 20.74 5.31 -15.22
N ALA A 340 21.57 5.10 -14.19
CA ALA A 340 21.67 3.81 -13.50
C ALA A 340 20.34 3.40 -12.87
N ALA A 341 19.58 4.34 -12.27
CA ALA A 341 18.24 4.07 -11.77
C ALA A 341 17.31 3.53 -12.87
N ARG A 342 17.31 4.11 -14.07
CA ARG A 342 16.56 3.58 -15.22
C ARG A 342 16.99 2.15 -15.57
N ASP A 343 18.29 1.86 -15.61
CA ASP A 343 18.78 0.52 -15.95
C ASP A 343 18.37 -0.51 -14.88
N HIS A 344 18.38 -0.12 -13.61
CA HIS A 344 17.81 -0.92 -12.52
C HIS A 344 16.30 -1.14 -12.66
N PHE A 345 15.52 -0.13 -13.04
CA PHE A 345 14.08 -0.28 -13.32
C PHE A 345 13.80 -1.14 -14.56
N LEU A 346 14.60 -1.05 -15.62
CA LEU A 346 14.49 -1.92 -16.79
C LEU A 346 14.80 -3.39 -16.45
N ALA A 347 15.83 -3.64 -15.64
CA ALA A 347 16.14 -4.97 -15.13
C ALA A 347 15.02 -5.50 -14.21
N ALA A 348 14.43 -4.67 -13.35
CA ALA A 348 13.27 -5.05 -12.55
C ALA A 348 12.08 -5.46 -13.44
N ASN A 349 11.72 -4.66 -14.45
CA ASN A 349 10.65 -5.00 -15.39
C ASN A 349 10.92 -6.33 -16.14
N HIS A 350 12.18 -6.61 -16.49
CA HIS A 350 12.58 -7.88 -17.11
C HIS A 350 12.34 -9.08 -16.18
N TYR A 351 12.84 -9.04 -14.94
CA TYR A 351 12.69 -10.15 -13.98
C TYR A 351 11.26 -10.33 -13.44
N TYR A 352 10.44 -9.28 -13.41
CA TYR A 352 9.01 -9.44 -13.13
C TYR A 352 8.28 -10.22 -14.26
N GLY A 353 8.73 -10.04 -15.51
CA GLY A 353 8.22 -10.74 -16.70
C GLY A 353 6.78 -10.37 -17.07
N ASP A 354 6.27 -10.85 -18.22
CA ASP A 354 4.86 -10.62 -18.58
C ASP A 354 3.92 -11.64 -17.90
N ARG A 355 3.86 -11.58 -16.57
CA ARG A 355 3.08 -12.47 -15.72
C ARG A 355 1.93 -11.72 -15.04
N ALA A 356 0.87 -12.45 -14.67
CA ALA A 356 -0.33 -11.86 -14.05
C ALA A 356 -0.07 -11.48 -12.59
N ASP A 357 0.64 -12.33 -11.85
CA ASP A 357 1.01 -12.21 -10.44
C ASP A 357 2.06 -11.13 -10.17
N THR A 358 2.77 -10.64 -11.19
CA THR A 358 3.71 -9.52 -11.11
C THR A 358 3.19 -8.25 -11.79
N ALA A 359 1.91 -8.21 -12.17
CA ALA A 359 1.34 -7.08 -12.90
C ALA A 359 1.40 -5.78 -12.08
N LEU A 360 1.12 -5.85 -10.77
CA LEU A 360 1.15 -4.68 -9.89
C LEU A 360 2.57 -4.11 -9.75
N HIS A 361 3.57 -4.97 -9.56
CA HIS A 361 4.98 -4.56 -9.53
C HIS A 361 5.42 -3.88 -10.81
N ARG A 362 4.98 -4.38 -11.97
CA ARG A 362 5.23 -3.72 -13.26
C ARG A 362 4.50 -2.39 -13.40
N ALA A 363 3.35 -2.19 -12.77
CA ALA A 363 2.69 -0.89 -12.71
C ALA A 363 3.50 0.13 -11.88
N TYR A 364 4.10 -0.27 -10.76
CA TYR A 364 5.06 0.54 -10.00
C TYR A 364 6.32 0.88 -10.82
N VAL A 365 6.95 -0.12 -11.45
CA VAL A 365 8.15 0.08 -12.28
C VAL A 365 7.85 0.99 -13.49
N ALA A 366 6.69 0.82 -14.14
CA ALA A 366 6.27 1.66 -15.26
C ALA A 366 6.01 3.11 -14.86
N ALA A 367 5.54 3.38 -13.63
CA ALA A 367 5.44 4.74 -13.10
C ALA A 367 6.82 5.40 -13.02
N GLN A 368 7.83 4.71 -12.47
CA GLN A 368 9.20 5.24 -12.36
C GLN A 368 9.86 5.45 -13.75
N LEU A 369 9.70 4.49 -14.67
CA LEU A 369 10.18 4.64 -16.04
C LEU A 369 9.49 5.79 -16.79
N ALA A 370 8.21 6.07 -16.49
CA ALA A 370 7.45 7.17 -17.07
C ALA A 370 7.83 8.54 -16.48
N THR A 371 8.08 8.63 -15.17
CA THR A 371 8.69 9.80 -14.51
C THR A 371 9.99 10.18 -15.21
N GLY A 372 10.93 9.23 -15.27
CA GLY A 372 12.21 9.46 -15.95
C GLY A 372 12.08 9.70 -17.46
N ALA A 373 10.99 9.29 -18.10
CA ALA A 373 10.71 9.61 -19.51
C ALA A 373 10.19 11.03 -19.70
N LEU A 374 9.46 11.59 -18.74
CA LEU A 374 9.04 12.99 -18.76
C LEU A 374 10.21 13.95 -18.47
N GLU A 375 11.14 13.58 -17.59
CA GLU A 375 12.37 14.34 -17.33
C GLU A 375 13.24 14.48 -18.60
N ARG A 376 13.31 13.42 -19.42
CA ARG A 376 14.04 13.38 -20.71
C ARG A 376 13.22 13.92 -21.90
N ASP A 377 12.11 14.61 -21.63
CA ASP A 377 11.08 15.07 -22.57
C ASP A 377 10.64 14.05 -23.65
N ARG A 378 10.30 12.84 -23.20
CA ARG A 378 9.73 11.77 -24.03
C ARG A 378 8.30 11.45 -23.62
N PRO A 379 7.35 12.40 -23.76
CA PRO A 379 5.96 12.18 -23.32
C PRO A 379 5.26 11.05 -24.08
N ARG A 380 5.71 10.69 -25.29
CA ARG A 380 5.23 9.49 -26.01
C ARG A 380 5.67 8.18 -25.33
N GLU A 381 6.93 8.10 -24.86
CA GLU A 381 7.46 6.95 -24.07
C GLU A 381 6.67 6.82 -22.74
N ALA A 382 6.46 7.94 -22.05
CA ALA A 382 5.65 7.99 -20.83
C ALA A 382 4.19 7.51 -21.06
N LEU A 383 3.54 7.95 -22.15
CA LEU A 383 2.17 7.53 -22.48
C LEU A 383 2.04 6.04 -22.81
N SER A 384 3.04 5.43 -23.44
CA SER A 384 3.04 3.96 -23.65
C SER A 384 3.20 3.19 -22.34
N LEU A 385 4.01 3.71 -21.41
CA LEU A 385 4.28 3.07 -20.12
C LEU A 385 3.06 3.12 -19.17
N VAL A 386 2.43 4.29 -18.99
CA VAL A 386 1.39 4.44 -17.95
C VAL A 386 0.01 3.90 -18.37
N ARG A 387 -0.34 3.94 -19.66
CA ARG A 387 -1.73 3.65 -20.11
C ARG A 387 -2.23 2.24 -19.78
N PRO A 388 -1.47 1.14 -19.99
CA PRO A 388 -1.92 -0.20 -19.61
C PRO A 388 -2.15 -0.34 -18.10
N GLN A 389 -1.32 0.35 -17.32
CA GLN A 389 -1.23 0.19 -15.87
C GLN A 389 -2.36 0.85 -15.09
N LEU A 390 -3.10 1.77 -15.72
CA LEU A 390 -4.32 2.37 -15.15
C LEU A 390 -5.40 1.34 -14.82
N ALA A 391 -5.48 0.25 -15.60
CA ALA A 391 -6.39 -0.86 -15.32
C ALA A 391 -5.86 -1.76 -14.19
N VAL A 392 -4.54 -1.96 -14.13
CA VAL A 392 -3.87 -2.76 -13.10
C VAL A 392 -4.01 -2.11 -11.73
N ALA A 393 -3.58 -0.84 -11.58
CA ALA A 393 -3.67 -0.13 -10.30
C ALA A 393 -5.12 0.04 -9.79
N ARG A 394 -6.11 0.08 -10.68
CA ARG A 394 -7.52 0.08 -10.30
C ARG A 394 -8.05 -1.30 -9.88
N ARG A 395 -7.58 -2.39 -10.50
CA ARG A 395 -7.96 -3.76 -10.13
C ARG A 395 -7.39 -4.16 -8.77
N HIS A 396 -6.15 -3.78 -8.48
CA HIS A 396 -5.49 -3.98 -7.19
C HIS A 396 -5.81 -2.88 -6.16
N GLU A 397 -6.86 -2.08 -6.39
CA GLU A 397 -7.41 -1.10 -5.44
C GLU A 397 -6.38 -0.15 -4.80
N ASN A 398 -5.40 0.29 -5.61
CA ASN A 398 -4.27 1.13 -5.18
C ASN A 398 -4.42 2.56 -5.74
N ALA A 399 -5.06 3.43 -4.96
CA ALA A 399 -5.39 4.80 -5.35
C ALA A 399 -4.16 5.70 -5.46
N ALA A 400 -3.12 5.46 -4.66
CA ALA A 400 -1.86 6.20 -4.69
C ALA A 400 -1.12 5.99 -6.03
N LEU A 401 -0.97 4.73 -6.45
CA LEU A 401 -0.38 4.37 -7.74
C LEU A 401 -1.27 4.81 -8.91
N LEU A 402 -2.59 4.59 -8.82
CA LEU A 402 -3.56 4.99 -9.84
C LEU A 402 -3.54 6.51 -10.07
N SER A 403 -3.55 7.31 -8.99
CA SER A 403 -3.43 8.77 -9.06
C SER A 403 -2.09 9.21 -9.67
N THR A 404 -0.99 8.58 -9.26
CA THR A 404 0.36 8.84 -9.80
C THR A 404 0.42 8.58 -11.31
N LEU A 405 -0.07 7.41 -11.76
CA LEU A 405 -0.14 7.05 -13.19
C LEU A 405 -1.03 8.01 -13.99
N MET A 406 -2.13 8.49 -13.41
CA MET A 406 -3.01 9.48 -14.05
C MET A 406 -2.38 10.88 -14.11
N LEU A 407 -1.66 11.32 -13.07
CA LEU A 407 -0.93 12.60 -13.07
C LEU A 407 0.19 12.59 -14.12
N LEU A 408 0.96 11.50 -14.21
CA LEU A 408 1.96 11.25 -15.26
C LEU A 408 1.31 11.23 -16.65
N GLN A 409 0.15 10.56 -16.80
CA GLN A 409 -0.62 10.56 -18.04
C GLN A 409 -1.07 11.97 -18.44
N ALA A 410 -1.53 12.79 -17.49
CA ALA A 410 -1.97 14.15 -17.76
C ALA A 410 -0.82 15.04 -18.25
N GLU A 411 0.34 14.98 -17.58
CA GLU A 411 1.54 15.71 -17.99
C GLU A 411 2.00 15.31 -19.40
N ALA A 412 2.03 14.00 -19.67
CA ALA A 412 2.40 13.47 -20.98
C ALA A 412 1.36 13.76 -22.08
N LEU A 413 0.07 13.90 -21.74
CA LEU A 413 -0.98 14.38 -22.64
C LEU A 413 -0.82 15.87 -22.98
N GLU A 414 -0.40 16.68 -22.02
CA GLU A 414 -0.22 18.12 -22.21
C GLU A 414 0.88 18.39 -23.25
N ARG A 415 2.05 17.77 -23.07
CA ARG A 415 3.18 17.86 -24.02
C ARG A 415 2.98 17.11 -25.35
N THR A 416 1.94 16.29 -25.48
CA THR A 416 1.54 15.72 -26.78
C THR A 416 0.39 16.47 -27.45
N GLY A 417 0.17 17.74 -27.07
CA GLY A 417 -0.81 18.63 -27.72
C GLY A 417 -2.25 18.32 -27.37
N ARG A 418 -2.53 17.68 -26.22
CA ARG A 418 -3.88 17.26 -25.81
C ARG A 418 -4.32 17.92 -24.48
N PRO A 419 -4.22 19.26 -24.33
CA PRO A 419 -4.40 19.94 -23.05
C PRO A 419 -5.80 19.76 -22.43
N LEU A 420 -6.86 19.68 -23.25
CA LEU A 420 -8.22 19.43 -22.74
C LEU A 420 -8.32 18.06 -22.05
N ARG A 421 -7.73 17.00 -22.63
CA ARG A 421 -7.72 15.66 -22.04
C ARG A 421 -6.73 15.58 -20.87
N ALA A 422 -5.61 16.29 -20.92
CA ALA A 422 -4.70 16.45 -19.78
C ALA A 422 -5.43 17.05 -18.58
N ARG A 423 -6.18 18.16 -18.77
CA ARG A 423 -6.97 18.80 -17.71
C ARG A 423 -8.04 17.87 -17.14
N GLN A 424 -8.75 17.12 -18.00
CA GLN A 424 -9.75 16.14 -17.55
C GLN A 424 -9.12 15.03 -16.70
N VAL A 425 -8.01 14.43 -17.15
CA VAL A 425 -7.33 13.36 -16.40
C VAL A 425 -6.75 13.89 -15.08
N ARG A 426 -6.16 15.10 -15.08
CA ARG A 426 -5.60 15.75 -13.88
C ARG A 426 -6.68 16.12 -12.86
N LEU A 427 -7.90 16.41 -13.27
CA LEU A 427 -9.03 16.60 -12.35
C LEU A 427 -9.54 15.26 -11.79
N ASP A 428 -9.65 14.23 -12.64
CA ASP A 428 -10.11 12.90 -12.19
C ASP A 428 -9.09 12.23 -11.24
N SER A 429 -7.79 12.46 -11.44
CA SER A 429 -6.73 11.93 -10.57
C SER A 429 -6.76 12.52 -9.17
N LEU A 430 -7.11 13.80 -9.01
CA LEU A 430 -7.18 14.45 -7.69
C LEU A 430 -8.24 13.80 -6.78
N GLY A 431 -9.32 13.26 -7.34
CA GLY A 431 -10.31 12.49 -6.56
C GLY A 431 -9.74 11.18 -6.00
N TRP A 432 -8.88 10.50 -6.76
CA TRP A 432 -8.12 9.33 -6.27
C TRP A 432 -6.98 9.73 -5.33
N ALA A 433 -6.36 10.89 -5.56
CA ALA A 433 -5.28 11.40 -4.74
C ALA A 433 -5.70 11.61 -3.28
N ARG A 434 -6.92 12.11 -3.03
CA ARG A 434 -7.46 12.27 -1.65
C ARG A 434 -7.62 10.94 -0.90
N TYR A 435 -7.81 9.84 -1.63
CA TYR A 435 -7.82 8.49 -1.06
C TYR A 435 -6.39 7.97 -0.87
N GLY A 436 -5.56 8.05 -1.91
CA GLY A 436 -4.19 7.55 -1.93
C GLY A 436 -3.16 8.31 -1.07
N PHE A 437 -3.40 9.59 -0.76
CA PHE A 437 -2.46 10.45 -0.04
C PHE A 437 -3.11 11.23 1.11
N GLY A 438 -4.41 11.03 1.37
CA GLY A 438 -5.13 11.68 2.45
C GLY A 438 -5.28 13.20 2.28
N PRO A 439 -4.74 14.02 3.21
CA PRO A 439 -5.05 15.44 3.30
C PRO A 439 -4.65 16.26 2.06
N ASP A 440 -5.43 17.31 1.81
CA ASP A 440 -5.34 18.19 0.64
C ASP A 440 -3.91 18.74 0.39
N TRP A 441 -3.11 19.00 1.45
CA TRP A 441 -1.73 19.46 1.30
C TRP A 441 -0.81 18.40 0.65
N ALA A 442 -1.00 17.12 0.96
CA ALA A 442 -0.23 16.01 0.42
C ALA A 442 -0.63 15.72 -1.04
N VAL A 443 -1.92 15.80 -1.33
CA VAL A 443 -2.47 15.77 -2.69
C VAL A 443 -1.86 16.88 -3.55
N HIS A 444 -1.83 18.12 -3.05
CA HIS A 444 -1.20 19.24 -3.75
C HIS A 444 0.32 19.08 -3.86
N ALA A 445 1.00 18.47 -2.87
CA ALA A 445 2.43 18.18 -2.96
C ALA A 445 2.73 17.18 -4.10
N LYS A 446 2.01 16.05 -4.17
CA LYS A 446 2.21 15.06 -5.24
C LYS A 446 1.83 15.60 -6.63
N ALA A 447 0.80 16.43 -6.71
CA ALA A 447 0.44 17.11 -7.95
C ALA A 447 1.52 18.11 -8.41
N ARG A 448 2.18 18.82 -7.49
CA ARG A 448 3.33 19.70 -7.81
C ARG A 448 4.58 18.93 -8.21
N GLU A 449 4.91 17.86 -7.48
CA GLU A 449 6.04 16.97 -7.78
C GLU A 449 6.00 16.49 -9.24
N ILE A 450 4.87 15.93 -9.68
CA ILE A 450 4.73 15.40 -11.04
C ILE A 450 4.64 16.53 -12.08
N ALA A 451 4.11 17.71 -11.72
CA ALA A 451 4.12 18.89 -12.59
C ALA A 451 5.51 19.54 -12.75
N ALA A 452 6.41 19.33 -11.79
CA ALA A 452 7.80 19.81 -11.82
C ALA A 452 8.72 18.97 -12.70
N LEU A 453 8.28 17.78 -13.15
CA LEU A 453 8.95 16.98 -14.18
C LEU A 453 8.93 17.64 -15.57
N SER A 454 8.44 18.89 -15.68
CA SER A 454 8.21 19.65 -16.91
C SER A 454 9.26 20.75 -17.05
N PRO A 455 10.26 20.60 -17.94
CA PRO A 455 11.29 21.63 -18.16
C PRO A 455 10.70 22.99 -18.55
N ALA A 456 9.54 22.99 -19.21
CA ALA A 456 8.79 24.18 -19.60
C ALA A 456 8.06 24.90 -18.45
N ARG A 457 8.22 24.46 -17.20
CA ARG A 457 7.67 25.11 -15.98
C ARG A 457 8.74 25.43 -14.92
N SER A 458 10.01 25.40 -15.30
CA SER A 458 11.14 25.74 -14.42
C SER A 458 11.58 27.21 -14.57
N PHE A 459 10.60 28.12 -14.62
CA PHE A 459 10.76 29.58 -14.70
C PHE A 459 9.64 30.27 -13.91
#